data_AF-A0AAV5A1C9-F1
#
_entry.id   AF-A0AAV5A1C9-F1
#
_cell.length_a   1.000
_cell.length_b   1.000
_cell.length_c   1.000
_cell.angle_alpha   90.00
_cell.angle_beta   90.00
_cell.angle_gamma   90.00
#
_symmetry.space_group_name_H-M   'P 1'
#
loop_
_entity.id
_entity.type
_entity.pdbx_description
1 polymer ?
#
loop_
_entity_poly.entity_id
_entity_poly.type
_entity_poly.pdbx_seq_one_letter_code
_entity_poly.pdbx_strand_id
1 'polypeptide(L)'
;MDLPRQQLIAKVFFTKYKNTLGPQVIAFIEDILEKHNILDENVAESIEHLAKEYNRQDGPSDAEMVVRLDVLERVYEAMQNAQSGTGEQNGVLDVESHLQFIDAFEMPSWHWSVERNGFERSASKLTLSGSAESRVLALRDRFSVIKQAVLRNENFSPRPFRTVNQETTLKLSSTKDLLGRAGLEFLLLGMLMRNQEGHLCLEDLDGIAHTSEGFFFEGCFVLIEGIYNDEEIISVNAIGHPPCERRVQTRSLYGHVDFLGRGVTSVLEDVRFHFV
;
A
#
# COMPACT_ATOMS: atom_id res chain seq x y z
N MET A 1 25.71 -6.63 39.92
CA MET A 1 24.96 -7.80 39.43
C MET A 1 24.70 -7.54 37.98
N ASP A 2 25.42 -8.24 37.09
CA ASP A 2 25.19 -8.13 35.65
C ASP A 2 23.77 -8.55 35.34
N LEU A 3 23.07 -7.72 34.55
CA LEU A 3 21.85 -8.16 33.91
C LEU A 3 22.23 -9.26 32.92
N PRO A 4 21.50 -10.38 32.84
CA PRO A 4 21.71 -11.36 31.79
C PRO A 4 21.59 -10.67 30.42
N ARG A 5 22.51 -11.00 29.51
CA ARG A 5 22.74 -10.34 28.21
C ARG A 5 21.43 -9.98 27.49
N GLN A 6 20.48 -10.91 27.39
CA GLN A 6 19.14 -10.72 26.81
C GLN A 6 18.34 -9.55 27.44
N GLN A 7 18.41 -9.36 28.75
CA GLN A 7 17.73 -8.26 29.44
C GLN A 7 18.38 -6.91 29.11
N LEU A 8 19.69 -6.87 28.86
CA LEU A 8 20.37 -5.66 28.39
C LEU A 8 19.93 -5.29 26.97
N ILE A 9 19.82 -6.28 26.07
CA ILE A 9 19.32 -6.09 24.69
C ILE A 9 17.93 -5.46 24.71
N ALA A 10 16.99 -6.06 25.45
CA ALA A 10 15.63 -5.56 25.56
C ALA A 10 15.58 -4.16 26.19
N LYS A 11 16.42 -3.89 27.20
CA LYS A 11 16.45 -2.61 27.91
C LYS A 11 16.89 -1.46 27.00
N VAL A 12 17.87 -1.65 26.11
CA VAL A 12 18.35 -0.59 25.21
C VAL A 12 17.26 -0.19 24.20
N PHE A 13 16.65 -1.17 23.54
CA PHE A 13 15.55 -0.94 22.60
C PHE A 13 14.33 -0.29 23.27
N PHE A 14 13.97 -0.73 24.47
CA PHE A 14 12.81 -0.20 25.19
C PHE A 14 13.04 1.20 25.78
N THR A 15 14.21 1.44 26.36
CA THR A 15 14.46 2.70 27.11
C THR A 15 14.56 3.90 26.18
N LYS A 16 15.34 3.77 25.10
CA LYS A 16 15.64 4.88 24.17
C LYS A 16 14.64 4.99 23.03
N TYR A 17 14.16 3.87 22.50
CA TYR A 17 13.36 3.86 21.27
C TYR A 17 11.91 3.38 21.48
N LYS A 18 11.53 2.99 22.71
CA LYS A 18 10.20 2.44 23.04
C LYS A 18 9.81 1.20 22.24
N ASN A 19 10.81 0.47 21.75
CA ASN A 19 10.62 -0.73 20.95
C ASN A 19 10.62 -1.99 21.83
N THR A 20 9.75 -2.94 21.50
CA THR A 20 9.64 -4.26 22.14
C THR A 20 10.22 -5.32 21.21
N LEU A 21 11.00 -6.24 21.77
CA LEU A 21 11.66 -7.31 21.02
C LEU A 21 10.95 -8.64 21.21
N GLY A 22 10.69 -9.35 20.11
CA GLY A 22 10.26 -10.74 20.14
C GLY A 22 11.43 -11.70 20.42
N PRO A 23 11.17 -12.96 20.83
CA PRO A 23 12.21 -13.93 21.17
C PRO A 23 13.14 -14.26 19.99
N GLN A 24 12.61 -14.32 18.77
CA GLN A 24 13.41 -14.57 17.56
C GLN A 24 14.36 -13.41 17.26
N VAL A 25 13.91 -12.17 17.49
CA VAL A 25 14.71 -10.96 17.30
C VAL A 25 15.85 -10.90 18.31
N ILE A 26 15.59 -11.26 19.56
CA ILE A 26 16.62 -11.34 20.60
C ILE A 26 17.69 -12.37 20.20
N ALA A 27 17.27 -13.57 19.79
CA ALA A 27 18.20 -14.62 19.36
C ALA A 27 19.07 -14.19 18.16
N PHE A 28 18.48 -13.47 17.20
CA PHE A 28 19.22 -12.92 16.06
C PHE A 28 20.26 -11.88 16.49
N ILE A 29 19.92 -10.96 17.40
CA ILE A 29 20.89 -9.98 17.92
C ILE A 29 22.02 -10.69 18.69
N GLU A 30 21.70 -11.76 19.44
CA GLU A 30 22.72 -12.56 20.11
C GLU A 30 23.70 -13.20 19.11
N ASP A 31 23.19 -13.80 18.02
CA ASP A 31 24.02 -14.36 16.95
C ASP A 31 24.93 -13.29 16.31
N ILE A 32 24.43 -12.07 16.10
CA ILE A 32 25.25 -10.94 15.61
C ILE A 32 26.39 -10.64 16.59
N LEU A 33 26.08 -10.50 17.88
CA LEU A 33 27.07 -10.14 18.89
C LEU A 33 28.12 -11.24 19.07
N GLU A 34 27.73 -12.51 18.97
CA GLU A 34 28.65 -13.66 18.98
C GLU A 34 29.51 -13.70 17.72
N LYS A 35 28.90 -13.55 16.53
CA LYS A 35 29.59 -13.55 15.24
C LYS A 35 30.70 -12.50 15.15
N HIS A 36 30.49 -11.33 15.76
CA HIS A 36 31.47 -10.22 15.77
C HIS A 36 32.35 -10.19 17.02
N ASN A 37 32.28 -11.20 17.90
CA ASN A 37 33.02 -11.27 19.17
C ASN A 37 32.90 -9.98 20.01
N ILE A 38 31.69 -9.41 20.09
CA ILE A 38 31.45 -8.19 20.86
C ILE A 38 31.52 -8.52 22.36
N LEU A 39 32.46 -7.86 23.04
CA LEU A 39 32.63 -7.94 24.49
C LEU A 39 31.44 -7.34 25.22
N ASP A 40 31.08 -7.89 26.38
CA ASP A 40 29.90 -7.49 27.16
C ASP A 40 29.88 -5.99 27.51
N GLU A 41 31.04 -5.36 27.67
CA GLU A 41 31.21 -3.92 27.88
C GLU A 41 30.75 -3.07 26.69
N ASN A 42 30.84 -3.59 25.47
CA ASN A 42 30.51 -2.88 24.22
C ASN A 42 29.14 -3.28 23.65
N VAL A 43 28.43 -4.21 24.32
CA VAL A 43 27.12 -4.70 23.89
C VAL A 43 26.09 -3.55 23.89
N ALA A 44 26.08 -2.71 24.92
CA ALA A 44 25.11 -1.62 25.02
C ALA A 44 25.24 -0.60 23.87
N GLU A 45 26.48 -0.23 23.52
CA GLU A 45 26.77 0.70 22.43
C GLU A 45 26.47 0.08 21.06
N SER A 46 26.87 -1.18 20.85
CA SER A 46 26.64 -1.89 19.58
C SER A 46 25.13 -2.06 19.30
N ILE A 47 24.35 -2.39 20.32
CA ILE A 47 22.90 -2.51 20.22
C ILE A 47 22.26 -1.14 20.02
N GLU A 48 22.79 -0.08 20.62
CA GLU A 48 22.30 1.27 20.39
C GLU A 48 22.51 1.70 18.94
N HIS A 49 23.66 1.40 18.34
CA HIS A 49 23.91 1.65 16.92
C HIS A 49 22.92 0.90 16.02
N LEU A 50 22.71 -0.39 16.30
CA LEU A 50 21.75 -1.21 15.56
C LEU A 50 20.31 -0.69 15.71
N ALA A 51 19.90 -0.34 16.94
CA ALA A 51 18.58 0.22 17.22
C ALA A 51 18.40 1.59 16.55
N LYS A 52 19.43 2.44 16.56
CA LYS A 52 19.39 3.74 15.89
C LYS A 52 19.17 3.59 14.39
N GLU A 53 19.88 2.66 13.76
CA GLU A 53 19.77 2.43 12.32
C GLU A 53 18.43 1.80 11.93
N TYR A 54 17.93 0.88 12.76
CA TYR A 54 16.58 0.32 12.62
C TYR A 54 15.51 1.41 12.61
N ASN A 55 15.58 2.35 13.56
CA ASN A 55 14.63 3.45 13.64
C ASN A 55 14.84 4.53 12.55
N ARG A 56 16.00 4.56 11.88
CA ARG A 56 16.31 5.51 10.80
C ARG A 56 15.76 5.06 9.44
N GLN A 57 15.85 3.76 9.15
CA GLN A 57 15.51 3.21 7.84
C GLN A 57 14.03 2.79 7.75
N ASP A 58 13.51 2.15 8.79
CA ASP A 58 12.17 1.56 8.84
C ASP A 58 11.70 1.48 10.29
N GLY A 59 11.64 2.63 10.98
CA GLY A 59 11.11 2.70 12.34
C GLY A 59 9.71 2.07 12.41
N PRO A 60 9.33 1.49 13.56
CA PRO A 60 7.99 0.98 13.72
C PRO A 60 6.99 2.11 13.42
N SER A 61 5.95 1.83 12.64
CA SER A 61 4.79 2.72 12.54
C SER A 61 4.35 3.06 13.96
N ASP A 62 3.90 4.29 14.23
CA ASP A 62 3.48 4.74 15.58
C ASP A 62 2.49 3.77 16.26
N ALA A 63 1.82 2.89 15.49
CA ALA A 63 0.91 1.86 15.95
C ALA A 63 1.55 0.51 16.36
N GLU A 64 2.75 0.15 15.90
CA GLU A 64 3.37 -1.17 16.14
C GLU A 64 4.75 -1.02 16.78
N MET A 65 4.82 -0.80 18.09
CA MET A 65 6.07 -0.72 18.87
C MET A 65 6.88 -2.04 18.95
N VAL A 66 6.69 -2.99 18.02
CA VAL A 66 7.34 -4.30 18.01
C VAL A 66 8.34 -4.37 16.86
N VAL A 67 9.59 -4.77 17.17
CA VAL A 67 10.64 -4.94 16.17
C VAL A 67 10.36 -6.16 15.30
N ARG A 68 10.42 -5.98 13.99
CA ARG A 68 10.25 -7.06 13.01
C ARG A 68 11.60 -7.63 12.59
N LEU A 69 11.70 -8.95 12.53
CA LEU A 69 12.95 -9.65 12.25
C LEU A 69 13.46 -9.39 10.83
N ASP A 70 12.58 -9.45 9.83
CA ASP A 70 12.88 -9.20 8.43
C ASP A 70 13.46 -7.80 8.19
N VAL A 71 12.93 -6.79 8.88
CA VAL A 71 13.46 -5.43 8.81
C VAL A 71 14.83 -5.33 9.48
N LEU A 72 15.00 -5.96 10.64
CA LEU A 72 16.26 -5.92 11.38
C LEU A 72 17.39 -6.64 10.62
N GLU A 73 17.08 -7.75 9.94
CA GLU A 73 18.02 -8.46 9.04
C GLU A 73 18.51 -7.53 7.93
N ARG A 74 17.60 -6.85 7.22
CA ARG A 74 17.97 -5.88 6.17
C ARG A 74 18.83 -4.74 6.71
N VAL A 75 18.47 -4.18 7.87
CA VAL A 75 19.23 -3.09 8.50
C VAL A 75 20.65 -3.55 8.82
N TYR A 76 20.81 -4.77 9.33
CA TYR A 76 22.10 -5.34 9.63
C TYR A 76 22.94 -5.59 8.37
N GLU A 77 22.35 -6.13 7.30
CA GLU A 77 23.02 -6.29 6.00
C GLU A 77 23.47 -4.94 5.41
N ALA A 78 22.60 -3.93 5.47
CA ALA A 78 22.93 -2.58 5.03
C ALA A 78 24.10 -1.98 5.84
N MET A 79 24.16 -2.24 7.16
CA MET A 79 25.27 -1.80 8.01
C MET A 79 26.60 -2.49 7.65
N GLN A 80 26.59 -3.79 7.32
CA GLN A 80 27.78 -4.50 6.87
C GLN A 80 28.30 -3.96 5.53
N ASN A 81 27.38 -3.67 4.62
CA ASN A 81 27.71 -3.10 3.31
C ASN A 81 28.24 -1.66 3.46
N ALA A 82 27.71 -0.87 4.39
CA ALA A 82 28.17 0.48 4.66
C ALA A 82 29.57 0.54 5.32
N GLN A 83 29.91 -0.40 6.22
CA GLN A 83 31.23 -0.46 6.85
C GLN A 83 32.33 -0.85 5.85
N SER A 84 31.99 -1.62 4.82
CA SER A 84 32.88 -1.95 3.70
C SER A 84 33.16 -0.74 2.78
N GLY A 85 32.44 0.38 2.95
CA GLY A 85 32.49 1.57 2.09
C GLY A 85 33.32 2.75 2.60
N THR A 86 34.16 2.59 3.62
CA THR A 86 35.06 3.68 4.10
C THR A 86 36.44 3.71 3.43
N GLY A 87 36.71 2.80 2.48
CA GLY A 87 37.83 2.90 1.55
C GLY A 87 37.35 3.37 0.18
N GLU A 88 38.00 4.43 -0.34
CA GLU A 88 38.04 4.91 -1.73
C GLU A 88 36.94 4.44 -2.71
N GLN A 89 36.28 5.42 -3.34
CA GLN A 89 35.27 5.25 -4.40
C GLN A 89 35.81 4.61 -5.69
N ASN A 90 36.25 3.36 -5.62
CA ASN A 90 36.51 2.44 -6.73
C ASN A 90 36.04 1.02 -6.39
N GLY A 91 35.07 0.89 -5.47
CA GLY A 91 34.38 -0.37 -5.22
C GLY A 91 33.43 -0.67 -6.37
N VAL A 92 33.62 -1.81 -7.02
CA VAL A 92 32.68 -2.36 -8.01
C VAL A 92 31.27 -2.24 -7.43
N LEU A 93 30.39 -1.47 -8.09
CA LEU A 93 28.99 -1.42 -7.74
C LEU A 93 28.48 -2.86 -7.68
N ASP A 94 28.02 -3.28 -6.50
CA ASP A 94 27.36 -4.56 -6.38
C ASP A 94 26.05 -4.49 -7.18
N VAL A 95 26.08 -5.06 -8.38
CA VAL A 95 24.98 -5.01 -9.34
C VAL A 95 23.76 -5.72 -8.75
N GLU A 96 23.95 -6.74 -7.91
CA GLU A 96 22.87 -7.54 -7.34
C GLU A 96 22.06 -6.75 -6.28
N SER A 97 22.69 -5.82 -5.55
CA SER A 97 21.96 -4.90 -4.65
C SER A 97 21.28 -3.73 -5.36
N HIS A 98 21.70 -3.39 -6.59
CA HIS A 98 21.19 -2.20 -7.31
C HIS A 98 20.24 -2.54 -8.46
N LEU A 99 20.28 -3.77 -9.00
CA LEU A 99 19.43 -4.24 -10.07
C LEU A 99 18.73 -5.54 -9.64
N GLN A 100 17.42 -5.45 -9.52
CA GLN A 100 16.59 -6.58 -9.15
C GLN A 100 15.58 -6.88 -10.25
N PHE A 101 15.42 -8.17 -10.55
CA PHE A 101 14.35 -8.67 -11.39
C PHE A 101 13.27 -9.25 -10.48
N ILE A 102 12.05 -8.75 -10.63
CA ILE A 102 10.91 -9.18 -9.81
C ILE A 102 10.14 -10.20 -10.62
N ASP A 103 10.10 -11.43 -10.13
CA ASP A 103 9.21 -12.45 -10.67
C ASP A 103 7.78 -12.16 -10.22
N ALA A 104 6.86 -12.06 -11.18
CA ALA A 104 5.44 -11.85 -10.92
C ALA A 104 4.82 -12.96 -10.03
N PHE A 105 5.39 -14.17 -10.02
CA PHE A 105 4.93 -15.28 -9.17
C PHE A 105 5.52 -15.24 -7.74
N GLU A 106 6.57 -14.44 -7.51
CA GLU A 106 7.16 -14.22 -6.18
C GLU A 106 6.60 -12.96 -5.49
N MET A 107 5.89 -12.10 -6.24
CA MET A 107 5.26 -10.91 -5.70
C MET A 107 4.26 -11.26 -4.57
N PRO A 108 4.27 -10.52 -3.44
CA PRO A 108 3.30 -10.74 -2.39
C PRO A 108 1.88 -10.45 -2.87
N SER A 109 0.93 -11.29 -2.48
CA SER A 109 -0.49 -11.07 -2.73
C SER A 109 -1.07 -10.13 -1.68
N TRP A 110 -1.63 -9.01 -2.13
CA TRP A 110 -2.27 -8.00 -1.28
C TRP A 110 -3.74 -7.87 -1.62
N HIS A 111 -4.61 -7.78 -0.62
CA HIS A 111 -6.02 -7.44 -0.79
C HIS A 111 -6.37 -6.17 -0.01
N TRP A 112 -7.41 -5.47 -0.46
CA TRP A 112 -7.86 -4.27 0.22
C TRP A 112 -8.83 -4.61 1.35
N SER A 113 -8.46 -4.25 2.59
CA SER A 113 -9.34 -4.38 3.76
C SER A 113 -10.15 -3.10 3.93
N VAL A 114 -11.47 -3.20 3.74
CA VAL A 114 -12.39 -2.07 3.97
C VAL A 114 -12.42 -1.68 5.44
N GLU A 115 -12.31 -2.66 6.35
CA GLU A 115 -12.32 -2.43 7.80
C GLU A 115 -11.08 -1.68 8.28
N ARG A 116 -9.90 -2.04 7.77
CA ARG A 116 -8.63 -1.36 8.11
C ARG A 116 -8.31 -0.18 7.22
N ASN A 117 -9.06 0.02 6.15
CA ASN A 117 -8.81 1.02 5.13
C ASN A 117 -7.36 0.96 4.59
N GLY A 118 -6.88 -0.25 4.33
CA GLY A 118 -5.48 -0.51 3.97
C GLY A 118 -5.26 -1.87 3.32
N PHE A 119 -4.02 -2.12 2.89
CA PHE A 119 -3.62 -3.38 2.28
C PHE A 119 -3.29 -4.43 3.33
N GLU A 120 -3.83 -5.63 3.16
CA GLU A 120 -3.52 -6.79 3.99
C GLU A 120 -2.91 -7.89 3.11
N ARG A 121 -1.89 -8.56 3.65
CA ARG A 121 -1.20 -9.62 2.92
C ARG A 121 -2.05 -10.89 2.97
N SER A 122 -2.35 -11.45 1.81
CA SER A 122 -3.04 -12.73 1.73
C SER A 122 -2.12 -13.84 2.23
N ALA A 123 -2.62 -14.64 3.19
CA ALA A 123 -1.92 -15.85 3.66
C ALA A 123 -2.07 -17.04 2.67
N SER A 124 -2.95 -16.91 1.68
CA SER A 124 -3.24 -17.97 0.72
C SER A 124 -2.12 -18.13 -0.29
N LYS A 125 -1.70 -19.37 -0.52
CA LYS A 125 -0.74 -19.68 -1.58
C LYS A 125 -1.39 -19.44 -2.95
N LEU A 126 -0.74 -18.65 -3.80
CA LEU A 126 -1.17 -18.42 -5.17
C LEU A 126 -1.13 -19.74 -5.96
N THR A 127 -2.13 -19.93 -6.82
CA THR A 127 -2.28 -21.11 -7.68
C THR A 127 -2.75 -20.68 -9.06
N LEU A 128 -2.30 -21.39 -10.09
CA LEU A 128 -2.77 -21.18 -11.47
C LEU A 128 -4.26 -21.51 -11.62
N SER A 129 -4.74 -22.48 -10.83
CA SER A 129 -6.14 -22.89 -10.80
C SER A 129 -6.91 -22.00 -9.81
N GLY A 130 -7.33 -20.82 -10.27
CA GLY A 130 -8.16 -19.91 -9.49
C GLY A 130 -9.49 -20.54 -9.05
N SER A 131 -10.01 -20.09 -7.91
CA SER A 131 -11.35 -20.45 -7.42
C SER A 131 -12.38 -19.38 -7.79
N ALA A 132 -13.67 -19.70 -7.62
CA ALA A 132 -14.73 -18.70 -7.74
C ALA A 132 -14.49 -17.53 -6.75
N GLU A 133 -14.05 -17.86 -5.53
CA GLU A 133 -13.71 -16.88 -4.50
C GLU A 133 -12.58 -15.95 -4.95
N SER A 134 -11.49 -16.48 -5.50
CA SER A 134 -10.36 -15.65 -5.94
C SER A 134 -10.74 -14.71 -7.09
N ARG A 135 -11.65 -15.13 -7.97
CA ARG A 135 -12.16 -14.27 -9.04
C ARG A 135 -12.99 -13.10 -8.48
N VAL A 136 -13.87 -13.39 -7.53
CA VAL A 136 -14.70 -12.37 -6.89
C VAL A 136 -13.83 -11.39 -6.10
N LEU A 137 -12.86 -11.89 -5.34
CA LEU A 137 -11.91 -11.06 -4.59
C LEU A 137 -11.12 -10.14 -5.52
N ALA A 138 -10.58 -10.65 -6.63
CA ALA A 138 -9.84 -9.83 -7.58
C ALA A 138 -10.66 -8.66 -8.14
N LEU A 139 -11.96 -8.85 -8.43
CA LEU A 139 -12.84 -7.78 -8.88
C LEU A 139 -13.14 -6.78 -7.75
N ARG A 140 -13.37 -7.27 -6.53
CA ARG A 140 -13.61 -6.42 -5.35
C ARG A 140 -12.40 -5.58 -4.98
N ASP A 141 -11.19 -6.14 -5.05
CA ASP A 141 -9.94 -5.44 -4.79
C ASP A 141 -9.72 -4.35 -5.83
N ARG A 142 -9.91 -4.64 -7.12
CA ARG A 142 -9.84 -3.65 -8.19
C ARG A 142 -10.81 -2.49 -7.95
N PHE A 143 -12.07 -2.81 -7.65
CA PHE A 143 -13.07 -1.78 -7.35
C PHE A 143 -12.67 -0.95 -6.12
N SER A 144 -12.22 -1.61 -5.04
CA SER A 144 -11.91 -0.94 -3.78
C SER A 144 -10.71 -0.01 -3.91
N VAL A 145 -9.62 -0.46 -4.53
CA VAL A 145 -8.43 0.36 -4.77
C VAL A 145 -8.78 1.60 -5.60
N ILE A 146 -9.54 1.41 -6.69
CA ILE A 146 -9.97 2.52 -7.56
C ILE A 146 -10.88 3.48 -6.79
N LYS A 147 -11.89 2.97 -6.09
CA LYS A 147 -12.82 3.78 -5.30
C LYS A 147 -12.10 4.65 -4.28
N GLN A 148 -11.10 4.11 -3.60
CA GLN A 148 -10.34 4.83 -2.60
C GLN A 148 -9.46 5.93 -3.23
N ALA A 149 -8.88 5.68 -4.40
CA ALA A 149 -8.20 6.71 -5.18
C ALA A 149 -9.17 7.85 -5.59
N VAL A 150 -10.40 7.52 -6.00
CA VAL A 150 -11.42 8.54 -6.31
C VAL A 150 -11.79 9.36 -5.07
N LEU A 151 -12.06 8.70 -3.94
CA LEU A 151 -12.48 9.38 -2.71
C LEU A 151 -11.41 10.33 -2.15
N ARG A 152 -10.12 10.04 -2.38
CA ARG A 152 -8.99 10.90 -1.99
C ARG A 152 -8.79 12.10 -2.91
N ASN A 153 -9.44 12.13 -4.07
CA ASN A 153 -9.36 13.28 -4.97
C ASN A 153 -10.12 14.48 -4.37
N GLU A 154 -9.56 15.68 -4.52
CA GLU A 154 -10.10 16.91 -3.93
C GLU A 154 -11.52 17.26 -4.40
N ASN A 155 -11.93 16.78 -5.57
CA ASN A 155 -13.28 17.00 -6.09
C ASN A 155 -14.33 16.15 -5.35
N PHE A 156 -13.92 15.07 -4.67
CA PHE A 156 -14.79 14.14 -3.95
C PHE A 156 -14.65 14.23 -2.42
N SER A 157 -13.56 14.86 -1.94
CA SER A 157 -13.30 15.06 -0.52
C SER A 157 -13.91 16.37 -0.02
N PRO A 158 -14.70 16.37 1.08
CA PRO A 158 -15.22 17.61 1.66
C PRO A 158 -14.08 18.46 2.23
N ARG A 159 -13.93 19.70 1.75
CA ARG A 159 -12.91 20.63 2.26
C ARG A 159 -13.32 21.20 3.63
N PRO A 160 -12.43 21.22 4.64
CA PRO A 160 -12.76 21.67 6.00
C PRO A 160 -13.08 23.16 6.12
N PHE A 161 -12.70 23.99 5.14
CA PHE A 161 -12.95 25.43 5.14
C PHE A 161 -13.82 25.81 3.94
N ARG A 162 -15.12 26.03 4.19
CA ARG A 162 -16.07 26.51 3.19
C ARG A 162 -15.91 28.03 3.01
N THR A 163 -15.09 28.45 2.06
CA THR A 163 -15.18 29.83 1.54
C THR A 163 -16.31 29.93 0.53
N VAL A 164 -17.04 31.05 0.56
CA VAL A 164 -18.36 31.31 -0.04
C VAL A 164 -18.47 31.07 -1.56
N ASN A 165 -17.37 30.80 -2.27
CA ASN A 165 -17.33 30.59 -3.74
C ASN A 165 -16.70 29.25 -4.17
N GLN A 166 -16.83 28.16 -3.41
CA GLN A 166 -16.26 26.87 -3.80
C GLN A 166 -17.30 25.94 -4.44
N GLU A 167 -16.92 25.44 -5.62
CA GLU A 167 -17.60 24.43 -6.43
C GLU A 167 -18.08 23.24 -5.58
N THR A 168 -19.27 22.74 -5.93
CA THR A 168 -19.93 21.62 -5.27
C THR A 168 -19.04 20.38 -5.28
N THR A 169 -18.63 19.89 -4.11
CA THR A 169 -17.98 18.57 -3.97
C THR A 169 -18.86 17.51 -4.63
N LEU A 170 -18.28 16.75 -5.55
CA LEU A 170 -18.94 15.63 -6.21
C LEU A 170 -19.18 14.52 -5.20
N LYS A 171 -20.43 14.05 -5.09
CA LYS A 171 -20.80 12.97 -4.19
C LYS A 171 -20.98 11.68 -4.96
N LEU A 172 -20.11 10.70 -4.70
CA LEU A 172 -20.32 9.33 -5.16
C LEU A 172 -21.53 8.72 -4.45
N SER A 173 -22.45 8.22 -5.25
CA SER A 173 -23.60 7.44 -4.82
C SER A 173 -23.33 5.95 -5.01
N SER A 174 -24.02 5.13 -4.22
CA SER A 174 -24.10 3.68 -4.45
C SER A 174 -25.39 3.34 -5.20
N THR A 175 -25.44 2.17 -5.81
CA THR A 175 -26.64 1.68 -6.49
C THR A 175 -27.82 1.53 -5.53
N LYS A 176 -27.55 1.24 -4.25
CA LYS A 176 -28.55 1.25 -3.16
C LYS A 176 -29.19 2.60 -2.95
N ASP A 177 -28.49 3.70 -3.26
CA ASP A 177 -29.04 5.06 -3.13
C ASP A 177 -30.02 5.41 -4.26
N LEU A 178 -30.04 4.64 -5.35
CA LEU A 178 -30.96 4.82 -6.48
C LEU A 178 -32.38 4.34 -6.15
N LEU A 179 -32.50 3.36 -5.25
CA LEU A 179 -33.77 2.71 -4.92
C LEU A 179 -34.77 3.72 -4.37
N GLY A 180 -35.92 3.82 -5.05
CA GLY A 180 -37.00 4.76 -4.68
C GLY A 180 -36.68 6.23 -4.95
N ARG A 181 -35.66 6.52 -5.76
CA ARG A 181 -35.18 7.86 -6.09
C ARG A 181 -35.14 8.12 -7.60
N ALA A 182 -36.18 7.68 -8.30
CA ALA A 182 -36.33 7.95 -9.72
C ALA A 182 -36.45 9.46 -10.01
N GLY A 183 -35.91 9.88 -11.15
CA GLY A 183 -35.85 11.26 -11.62
C GLY A 183 -34.70 12.10 -11.00
N LEU A 184 -33.87 11.52 -10.13
CA LEU A 184 -32.73 12.21 -9.54
C LEU A 184 -31.42 11.92 -10.28
N GLU A 185 -30.51 12.89 -10.25
CA GLU A 185 -29.15 12.78 -10.77
C GLU A 185 -28.23 12.06 -9.79
N PHE A 186 -27.39 11.18 -10.34
CA PHE A 186 -26.43 10.39 -9.58
C PHE A 186 -25.08 10.35 -10.28
N LEU A 187 -24.03 10.35 -9.46
CA LEU A 187 -22.66 10.06 -9.87
C LEU A 187 -22.26 8.70 -9.29
N LEU A 188 -22.03 7.72 -10.15
CA LEU A 188 -21.71 6.34 -9.78
C LEU A 188 -20.29 5.98 -10.22
N LEU A 189 -19.66 5.11 -9.44
CA LEU A 189 -18.46 4.39 -9.85
C LEU A 189 -18.86 2.93 -10.08
N GLY A 190 -18.62 2.39 -11.28
CA GLY A 190 -18.95 1.01 -11.61
C GLY A 190 -18.05 0.43 -12.70
N MET A 191 -18.23 -0.86 -13.00
CA MET A 191 -17.49 -1.58 -14.04
C MET A 191 -18.37 -1.79 -15.27
N LEU A 192 -17.88 -1.44 -16.45
CA LEU A 192 -18.53 -1.73 -17.72
C LEU A 192 -18.46 -3.23 -18.02
N MET A 193 -19.60 -3.87 -18.24
CA MET A 193 -19.76 -5.29 -18.53
C MET A 193 -20.71 -5.47 -19.70
N ARG A 194 -20.86 -6.69 -20.23
CA ARG A 194 -21.94 -7.01 -21.17
C ARG A 194 -23.02 -7.85 -20.50
N ASN A 195 -24.26 -7.57 -20.83
CA ASN A 195 -25.38 -8.43 -20.46
C ASN A 195 -25.40 -9.71 -21.33
N GLN A 196 -26.34 -10.62 -21.07
CA GLN A 196 -26.47 -11.88 -21.82
C GLN A 196 -26.78 -11.67 -23.31
N GLU A 197 -27.34 -10.52 -23.67
CA GLU A 197 -27.66 -10.12 -25.04
C GLU A 197 -26.48 -9.43 -25.75
N GLY A 198 -25.36 -9.21 -25.04
CA GLY A 198 -24.15 -8.59 -25.56
C GLY A 198 -24.16 -7.06 -25.54
N HIS A 199 -25.19 -6.43 -24.97
CA HIS A 199 -25.24 -4.98 -24.78
C HIS A 199 -24.30 -4.55 -23.65
N LEU A 200 -23.59 -3.44 -23.84
CA LEU A 200 -22.72 -2.87 -22.80
C LEU A 200 -23.62 -2.30 -21.69
N CYS A 201 -23.50 -2.87 -20.50
CA CYS A 201 -24.17 -2.44 -19.29
C CYS A 201 -23.14 -2.06 -18.23
N LEU A 202 -23.50 -1.14 -17.33
CA LEU A 202 -22.80 -1.03 -16.06
C LEU A 202 -23.31 -2.17 -15.18
N GLU A 203 -22.44 -3.01 -14.61
CA GLU A 203 -22.89 -4.04 -13.67
C GLU A 203 -23.28 -3.39 -12.32
N ASP A 204 -24.53 -2.93 -12.25
CA ASP A 204 -25.57 -3.37 -11.32
C ASP A 204 -26.92 -3.07 -12.03
N LEU A 205 -27.52 -4.13 -12.60
CA LEU A 205 -28.81 -4.24 -13.31
C LEU A 205 -29.24 -3.12 -14.30
N ASP A 206 -29.28 -3.51 -15.59
CA ASP A 206 -30.04 -2.95 -16.72
C ASP A 206 -29.98 -1.44 -17.02
N GLY A 207 -28.89 -1.00 -17.67
CA GLY A 207 -28.87 0.28 -18.38
C GLY A 207 -27.78 0.41 -19.43
N ILE A 208 -28.10 1.04 -20.58
CA ILE A 208 -27.20 1.32 -21.70
C ILE A 208 -26.73 2.77 -21.62
N ALA A 209 -25.42 3.00 -21.70
CA ALA A 209 -24.78 4.32 -21.63
C ALA A 209 -24.10 4.70 -22.96
N HIS A 210 -24.21 5.97 -23.38
CA HIS A 210 -23.42 6.54 -24.49
C HIS A 210 -22.17 7.26 -23.96
N THR A 211 -21.02 7.05 -24.61
CA THR A 211 -19.73 7.48 -24.08
C THR A 211 -19.27 8.84 -24.63
N SER A 212 -18.81 9.74 -23.75
CA SER A 212 -17.99 10.92 -24.07
C SER A 212 -16.55 10.51 -24.42
N GLU A 213 -15.71 11.47 -24.82
CA GLU A 213 -14.36 11.21 -25.33
C GLU A 213 -13.49 10.38 -24.36
N GLY A 214 -12.94 9.28 -24.88
CA GLY A 214 -12.10 8.34 -24.15
C GLY A 214 -12.24 6.93 -24.70
N PHE A 215 -11.23 6.09 -24.51
CA PHE A 215 -11.34 4.67 -24.85
C PHE A 215 -12.00 3.93 -23.68
N PHE A 216 -13.22 3.43 -23.91
CA PHE A 216 -14.00 2.66 -22.95
C PHE A 216 -14.21 1.25 -23.49
N PHE A 217 -13.84 0.26 -22.68
CA PHE A 217 -13.96 -1.16 -23.02
C PHE A 217 -14.64 -1.92 -21.88
N GLU A 218 -15.07 -3.14 -22.19
CA GLU A 218 -15.54 -4.07 -21.18
C GLU A 218 -14.43 -4.34 -20.13
N GLY A 219 -14.80 -4.33 -18.85
CA GLY A 219 -13.89 -4.43 -17.71
C GLY A 219 -13.27 -3.11 -17.24
N CYS A 220 -13.56 -1.98 -17.90
CA CYS A 220 -13.16 -0.66 -17.41
C CYS A 220 -14.01 -0.22 -16.22
N PHE A 221 -13.36 0.34 -15.20
CA PHE A 221 -14.05 1.07 -14.14
C PHE A 221 -14.24 2.52 -14.57
N VAL A 222 -15.45 3.04 -14.43
CA VAL A 222 -15.86 4.35 -14.93
C VAL A 222 -16.70 5.10 -13.91
N LEU A 223 -16.59 6.43 -13.96
CA LEU A 223 -17.51 7.35 -13.34
C LEU A 223 -18.63 7.66 -14.33
N ILE A 224 -19.88 7.50 -13.90
CA ILE A 224 -21.07 7.77 -14.70
C ILE A 224 -21.93 8.79 -13.97
N GLU A 225 -22.23 9.88 -14.66
CA GLU A 225 -23.21 10.87 -14.25
C GLU A 225 -24.47 10.68 -15.09
N GLY A 226 -25.63 10.57 -14.45
CA GLY A 226 -26.88 10.33 -15.16
C GLY A 226 -28.11 10.40 -14.27
N ILE A 227 -29.28 10.25 -14.88
CA ILE A 227 -30.58 10.25 -14.22
C ILE A 227 -31.12 8.83 -14.17
N TYR A 228 -31.44 8.36 -12.96
CA TYR A 228 -32.10 7.07 -12.76
C TYR A 228 -33.61 7.20 -12.99
N ASN A 229 -34.21 6.36 -13.83
CA ASN A 229 -35.64 6.44 -14.14
C ASN A 229 -36.46 5.35 -13.42
N ASP A 230 -37.79 5.41 -13.56
CA ASP A 230 -38.73 4.46 -12.95
C ASP A 230 -38.66 3.05 -13.56
N GLU A 231 -37.97 2.89 -14.69
CA GLU A 231 -37.75 1.61 -15.38
C GLU A 231 -36.44 0.94 -14.95
N GLU A 232 -35.82 1.43 -13.86
CA GLU A 232 -34.54 0.97 -13.33
C GLU A 232 -33.35 1.20 -14.26
N ILE A 233 -33.48 2.11 -15.23
CA ILE A 233 -32.47 2.44 -16.23
C ILE A 233 -31.80 3.78 -15.90
N ILE A 234 -30.48 3.83 -16.02
CA ILE A 234 -29.72 5.09 -15.92
C ILE A 234 -29.56 5.70 -17.32
N SER A 235 -30.15 6.87 -17.51
CA SER A 235 -29.87 7.72 -18.67
C SER A 235 -28.57 8.48 -18.42
N VAL A 236 -27.51 8.10 -19.15
CA VAL A 236 -26.16 8.65 -18.95
C VAL A 236 -26.00 10.01 -19.62
N ASN A 237 -25.62 11.00 -18.82
CA ASN A 237 -25.28 12.35 -19.27
C ASN A 237 -23.79 12.45 -19.59
N ALA A 238 -22.94 11.86 -18.75
CA ALA A 238 -21.49 11.87 -18.92
C ALA A 238 -20.83 10.60 -18.38
N ILE A 239 -19.72 10.20 -19.03
CA ILE A 239 -18.86 9.11 -18.56
C ILE A 239 -17.41 9.58 -18.52
N GLY A 240 -16.68 9.16 -17.48
CA GLY A 240 -15.28 9.49 -17.31
C GLY A 240 -14.50 8.33 -16.72
N HIS A 241 -13.19 8.30 -17.00
CA HIS A 241 -12.29 7.45 -16.22
C HIS A 241 -12.14 8.01 -14.80
N PRO A 242 -11.99 7.15 -13.78
CA PRO A 242 -11.65 7.60 -12.44
C PRO A 242 -10.33 8.39 -12.47
N PRO A 243 -10.18 9.45 -11.66
CA PRO A 243 -8.95 10.23 -11.60
C PRO A 243 -7.75 9.38 -11.19
N CYS A 244 -6.60 9.60 -11.83
CA CYS A 244 -5.35 8.94 -11.47
C CYS A 244 -4.73 9.57 -10.22
N GLU A 245 -4.24 8.75 -9.30
CA GLU A 245 -3.50 9.20 -8.12
C GLU A 245 -2.00 9.36 -8.44
N ARG A 246 -1.38 10.43 -7.95
CA ARG A 246 0.06 10.66 -8.15
C ARG A 246 0.88 9.74 -7.25
N ARG A 247 1.99 9.19 -7.77
CA ARG A 247 2.94 8.34 -7.01
C ARG A 247 3.32 8.92 -5.65
N VAL A 248 3.61 10.23 -5.58
CA VAL A 248 4.01 10.90 -4.33
C VAL A 248 2.91 10.80 -3.27
N GLN A 249 1.65 10.97 -3.67
CA GLN A 249 0.49 10.86 -2.78
C GLN A 249 0.31 9.40 -2.32
N THR A 250 0.30 8.45 -3.25
CA THR A 250 0.19 7.01 -2.93
C THR A 250 1.29 6.56 -1.98
N ARG A 251 2.54 6.98 -2.20
CA ARG A 251 3.69 6.64 -1.34
C ARG A 251 3.60 7.23 0.05
N SER A 252 3.04 8.43 0.21
CA SER A 252 2.86 9.01 1.54
C SER A 252 1.90 8.18 2.40
N LEU A 253 0.96 7.47 1.78
CA LEU A 253 -0.03 6.64 2.45
C LEU A 253 0.43 5.19 2.64
N TYR A 254 1.02 4.59 1.59
CA TYR A 254 1.34 3.16 1.52
C TYR A 254 2.83 2.87 1.35
N GLY A 255 3.71 3.82 1.66
CA GLY A 255 5.16 3.65 1.55
C GLY A 255 5.73 2.54 2.44
N HIS A 256 5.00 2.15 3.48
CA HIS A 256 5.31 1.04 4.37
C HIS A 256 4.86 -0.34 3.83
N VAL A 257 4.15 -0.38 2.69
CA VAL A 257 3.66 -1.61 2.08
C VAL A 257 4.65 -2.07 1.00
N ASP A 258 5.17 -3.28 1.16
CA ASP A 258 6.05 -3.91 0.18
C ASP A 258 5.22 -4.62 -0.90
N PHE A 259 4.83 -3.88 -1.94
CA PHE A 259 4.08 -4.44 -3.07
C PHE A 259 4.91 -5.39 -3.95
N LEU A 260 6.25 -5.34 -3.87
CA LEU A 260 7.14 -6.05 -4.78
C LEU A 260 7.82 -7.26 -4.13
N GLY A 261 7.81 -7.36 -2.79
CA GLY A 261 8.42 -8.47 -2.04
C GLY A 261 9.93 -8.33 -1.86
N ARG A 262 10.48 -7.12 -2.07
CA ARG A 262 11.92 -6.84 -2.00
C ARG A 262 12.29 -5.83 -0.89
N GLY A 263 11.33 -5.56 -0.01
CA GLY A 263 11.41 -4.51 0.98
C GLY A 263 10.86 -3.18 0.48
N VAL A 264 10.58 -2.31 1.44
CA VAL A 264 10.07 -0.97 1.16
C VAL A 264 11.24 -0.03 0.89
N THR A 265 11.14 0.76 -0.17
CA THR A 265 12.11 1.83 -0.43
C THR A 265 11.78 3.03 0.45
N SER A 266 12.78 3.54 1.17
CA SER A 266 12.57 4.69 2.05
C SER A 266 12.20 5.94 1.24
N VAL A 267 11.50 6.89 1.87
CA VAL A 267 11.17 8.18 1.25
C VAL A 267 12.43 8.91 0.77
N LEU A 268 13.51 8.80 1.53
CA LEU A 268 14.80 9.44 1.23
C LEU A 268 15.51 8.82 0.02
N GLU A 269 15.46 7.49 -0.14
CA GLU A 269 16.06 6.81 -1.29
C GLU A 269 15.39 7.20 -2.61
N ASP A 270 14.06 7.23 -2.67
CA ASP A 270 13.37 7.66 -3.90
C ASP A 270 13.59 9.14 -4.25
N VAL A 271 13.76 10.02 -3.25
CA VAL A 271 14.11 11.43 -3.52
C VAL A 271 15.51 11.51 -4.13
N ARG A 272 16.41 10.65 -3.69
CA ARG A 272 17.78 10.55 -4.22
C ARG A 272 17.82 10.02 -5.66
N PHE A 273 16.87 9.16 -6.04
CA PHE A 273 16.80 8.51 -7.36
C PHE A 273 15.61 9.00 -8.21
N HIS A 274 15.33 10.31 -8.23
CA HIS A 274 14.34 10.89 -9.14
C HIS A 274 14.69 10.61 -10.61
N PHE A 275 14.07 9.60 -11.19
CA PHE A 275 13.93 9.47 -12.64
C PHE A 275 12.64 10.18 -13.05
N VAL A 276 12.80 11.24 -13.85
CA VAL A 276 11.75 12.08 -14.44
C VAL A 276 10.88 11.27 -15.39
#